data_AF-A0A022PGN7-F1
#
_entry.id   AF-A0A022PGN7-F1
#
_cell.length_a   1.000
_cell.length_b   1.000
_cell.length_c   1.000
_cell.angle_alpha   90.00
_cell.angle_beta   90.00
_cell.angle_gamma   90.00
#
_symmetry.space_group_name_H-M   'P 1'
#
loop_
_entity.id
_entity.type
_entity.pdbx_description
1 polymer ?
#
loop_
_entity_poly.entity_id
_entity_poly.type
_entity_poly.pdbx_seq_one_letter_code
_entity_poly.pdbx_strand_id
1 'polypeptide(L)'
;MLSEEGGIRFNSFLHTSPGNGVFMYTNNCYDKYLYTKHPFKGFYSRDNEMDMLTAINKLDEFSKMGRAVFLLQDLEVIFADETSRTLQKSIDRLIKAGLLLRITKGVYVYTRASMGSYPLETIAKNIRRGEYNYISLESALSQYGFISQIPIDRLTIMSTGRAGEFKTPWGVIEITHTSREPSEILKATLESRGPLRIAKKETALRDQKRVGRNMHLVQLEELNYV
;
A
#
# COMPACT_ATOMS: atom_id res chain seq x y z
N MET A 1 -8.02 -41.42 4.29
CA MET A 1 -8.00 -41.09 2.85
C MET A 1 -9.11 -40.07 2.64
N LEU A 2 -8.74 -38.89 2.15
CA LEU A 2 -9.57 -37.77 1.68
C LEU A 2 -10.43 -37.01 2.70
N SER A 3 -9.87 -35.84 3.06
CA SER A 3 -10.54 -34.60 3.41
C SER A 3 -11.34 -34.04 2.22
N GLU A 4 -12.57 -33.59 2.45
CA GLU A 4 -13.28 -32.69 1.53
C GLU A 4 -13.63 -31.37 2.22
N GLU A 5 -13.40 -30.31 1.46
CA GLU A 5 -13.46 -28.90 1.84
C GLU A 5 -14.90 -28.39 1.92
N GLY A 6 -15.29 -27.89 3.09
CA GLY A 6 -16.53 -27.13 3.27
C GLY A 6 -16.33 -25.66 2.92
N GLY A 7 -16.44 -25.33 1.64
CA GLY A 7 -16.44 -23.96 1.15
C GLY A 7 -17.58 -23.13 1.76
N ILE A 8 -17.22 -22.07 2.46
CA ILE A 8 -18.18 -21.12 3.02
C ILE A 8 -18.73 -20.25 1.88
N ARG A 9 -19.97 -20.51 1.46
CA ARG A 9 -20.80 -19.54 0.72
C ARG A 9 -21.39 -18.54 1.72
N PHE A 10 -21.16 -17.24 1.53
CA PHE A 10 -21.93 -16.21 2.24
C PHE A 10 -22.73 -15.35 1.26
N ASN A 11 -24.05 -15.44 1.40
CA ASN A 11 -25.04 -14.58 0.77
C ASN A 11 -24.82 -13.13 1.20
N SER A 12 -24.79 -12.24 0.20
CA SER A 12 -24.86 -10.79 0.37
C SER A 12 -26.24 -10.39 0.89
N PHE A 13 -26.33 -9.91 2.13
CA PHE A 13 -27.49 -9.17 2.60
C PHE A 13 -27.17 -7.67 2.56
N LEU A 14 -27.88 -6.96 1.68
CA LEU A 14 -27.94 -5.49 1.68
C LEU A 14 -28.89 -5.07 2.80
N HIS A 15 -28.37 -4.39 3.82
CA HIS A 15 -29.20 -3.66 4.76
C HIS A 15 -29.02 -2.17 4.51
N THR A 16 -30.08 -1.52 4.04
CA THR A 16 -30.14 -0.07 3.89
C THR A 16 -30.70 0.54 5.19
N SER A 17 -29.91 1.38 5.84
CA SER A 17 -30.44 2.37 6.80
C SER A 17 -30.29 3.76 6.18
N PRO A 18 -31.32 4.61 6.22
CA PRO A 18 -31.28 5.94 5.63
C PRO A 18 -30.60 6.94 6.57
N GLY A 19 -29.68 7.73 6.03
CA GLY A 19 -29.10 8.88 6.71
C GLY A 19 -27.72 8.64 7.30
N ASN A 20 -26.70 8.65 6.45
CA ASN A 20 -25.37 9.25 6.66
C ASN A 20 -24.40 8.70 5.58
N GLY A 21 -23.71 9.62 4.91
CA GLY A 21 -22.51 9.45 4.07
C GLY A 21 -22.27 8.10 3.37
N VAL A 22 -22.19 8.12 2.04
CA VAL A 22 -21.64 7.01 1.25
C VAL A 22 -20.17 6.80 1.64
N PHE A 23 -19.91 5.85 2.54
CA PHE A 23 -18.56 5.36 2.82
C PHE A 23 -18.19 4.34 1.75
N MET A 24 -17.12 4.64 1.00
CA MET A 24 -16.49 3.69 0.08
C MET A 24 -15.94 2.51 0.88
N TYR A 25 -16.59 1.36 0.78
CA TYR A 25 -16.05 0.11 1.33
C TYR A 25 -14.82 -0.29 0.51
N THR A 26 -13.63 -0.16 1.08
CA THR A 26 -12.51 -0.95 0.58
C THR A 26 -12.78 -2.40 1.01
N ASN A 27 -12.77 -3.34 0.06
CA ASN A 27 -12.95 -4.78 0.34
C ASN A 27 -11.70 -5.38 1.02
N ASN A 28 -11.19 -4.69 2.02
CA ASN A 28 -10.08 -5.15 2.83
C ASN A 28 -10.62 -5.62 4.18
N CYS A 29 -10.53 -6.92 4.46
CA CYS A 29 -10.98 -7.57 5.69
C CYS A 29 -10.43 -6.91 6.99
N TYR A 30 -9.38 -6.10 6.86
CA TYR A 30 -8.76 -5.35 7.96
C TYR A 30 -9.58 -4.18 8.51
N ASP A 31 -10.32 -3.44 7.68
CA ASP A 31 -11.15 -2.33 8.19
C ASP A 31 -12.17 -2.90 9.17
N LYS A 32 -12.74 -4.06 8.87
CA LYS A 32 -13.70 -4.75 9.75
C LYS A 32 -13.09 -5.31 11.04
N TYR A 33 -11.79 -5.63 11.06
CA TYR A 33 -11.10 -6.17 12.24
C TYR A 33 -10.79 -5.07 13.28
N LEU A 34 -10.40 -3.88 12.83
CA LEU A 34 -10.09 -2.75 13.72
C LEU A 34 -11.35 -2.23 14.45
N TYR A 35 -12.53 -2.33 13.84
CA TYR A 35 -13.79 -1.86 14.45
C TYR A 35 -14.44 -2.84 15.45
N THR A 36 -14.01 -4.10 15.53
CA THR A 36 -14.79 -5.13 16.24
C THR A 36 -14.23 -5.57 17.60
N LYS A 37 -13.03 -5.15 18.02
CA LYS A 37 -12.36 -5.74 19.21
C LYS A 37 -11.86 -4.83 20.34
N HIS A 38 -12.18 -3.54 20.38
CA HIS A 38 -11.75 -2.70 21.51
C HIS A 38 -12.86 -1.80 22.07
N PRO A 39 -13.64 -2.28 23.05
CA PRO A 39 -14.37 -1.41 23.95
C PRO A 39 -13.49 -1.08 25.19
N PHE A 40 -13.59 0.17 25.62
CA PHE A 40 -13.15 0.78 26.89
C PHE A 40 -11.80 1.51 26.96
N LYS A 41 -11.98 2.80 27.31
CA LYS A 41 -11.03 3.87 27.53
C LYS A 41 -10.55 3.79 28.98
N GLY A 42 -9.28 3.41 29.20
CA GLY A 42 -8.63 3.40 30.50
C GLY A 42 -8.02 4.76 30.87
N PHE A 43 -7.97 5.07 32.16
CA PHE A 43 -7.51 6.33 32.74
C PHE A 43 -6.03 6.65 32.39
N TYR A 44 -5.75 7.91 32.03
CA TYR A 44 -4.41 8.43 31.72
C TYR A 44 -3.52 8.52 32.98
N SER A 45 -2.61 7.57 33.16
CA SER A 45 -1.41 7.74 33.99
C SER A 45 -0.31 8.39 33.16
N ARG A 46 0.32 9.45 33.70
CA ARG A 46 1.19 10.39 32.96
C ARG A 46 2.51 9.84 32.41
N ASP A 47 2.95 8.64 32.79
CA ASP A 47 4.30 8.16 32.48
C ASP A 47 4.37 6.67 32.05
N ASN A 48 3.43 6.19 31.23
CA ASN A 48 3.56 4.88 30.58
C ASN A 48 4.00 5.06 29.12
N GLU A 49 5.29 5.38 28.93
CA GLU A 49 5.93 5.22 27.62
C GLU A 49 6.01 3.72 27.30
N MET A 50 5.64 3.33 26.08
CA MET A 50 5.66 1.93 25.64
C MET A 50 7.01 1.26 25.95
N ASP A 51 7.02 0.03 26.46
CA ASP A 51 8.25 -0.74 26.56
C ASP A 51 8.68 -1.32 25.20
N MET A 52 9.99 -1.44 24.97
CA MET A 52 10.54 -1.89 23.69
C MET A 52 10.17 -3.35 23.38
N LEU A 53 10.10 -4.22 24.38
CA LEU A 53 9.70 -5.62 24.18
C LEU A 53 8.22 -5.70 23.79
N THR A 54 7.36 -4.88 24.42
CA THR A 54 5.95 -4.77 24.04
C THR A 54 5.79 -4.31 22.59
N ALA A 55 6.58 -3.33 22.16
CA ALA A 55 6.58 -2.85 20.78
C ALA A 55 6.95 -3.96 19.78
N ILE A 56 8.05 -4.67 20.05
CA ILE A 56 8.54 -5.76 19.20
C ILE A 56 7.50 -6.88 19.12
N ASN A 57 6.94 -7.31 20.25
CA ASN A 57 5.94 -8.38 20.27
C ASN A 57 4.70 -8.03 19.44
N LYS A 58 4.15 -6.83 19.62
CA LYS A 58 3.01 -6.35 18.83
C LYS A 58 3.35 -6.28 17.34
N LEU A 59 4.50 -5.71 16.96
CA LEU A 59 4.90 -5.59 15.56
C LEU A 59 5.21 -6.97 14.93
N ASP A 60 5.79 -7.90 15.69
CA ASP A 60 6.02 -9.29 15.26
C ASP A 60 4.69 -10.03 15.02
N GLU A 61 3.65 -9.80 15.82
CA GLU A 61 2.30 -10.34 15.58
C GLU A 61 1.74 -9.87 14.24
N PHE A 62 1.80 -8.57 13.96
CA PHE A 62 1.36 -8.03 12.65
C PHE A 62 2.26 -8.50 11.50
N SER A 63 3.56 -8.65 11.72
CA SER A 63 4.49 -9.20 10.73
C SER A 63 4.13 -10.63 10.36
N LYS A 64 3.73 -11.47 11.33
CA LYS A 64 3.25 -12.85 11.06
C LYS A 64 1.99 -12.86 10.20
N MET A 65 1.20 -11.79 10.23
CA MET A 65 0.03 -11.59 9.35
C MET A 65 0.38 -10.96 8.00
N GLY A 66 1.67 -10.85 7.67
CA GLY A 66 2.17 -10.30 6.40
C GLY A 66 2.23 -8.77 6.36
N ARG A 67 2.17 -8.08 7.50
CA ARG A 67 2.32 -6.61 7.54
C ARG A 67 3.75 -6.20 7.89
N ALA A 68 4.41 -5.55 6.93
CA ALA A 68 5.74 -4.97 7.14
C ALA A 68 5.74 -3.43 7.16
N VAL A 69 4.69 -2.79 6.61
CA VAL A 69 4.60 -1.33 6.48
C VAL A 69 3.45 -0.81 7.33
N PHE A 70 3.74 0.19 8.16
CA PHE A 70 2.81 0.81 9.10
C PHE A 70 2.72 2.31 8.84
N LEU A 71 1.49 2.81 8.71
CA LEU A 71 1.24 4.25 8.76
C LEU A 71 1.21 4.72 10.21
N LEU A 72 1.41 6.02 10.46
CA LEU A 72 1.25 6.59 11.79
C LEU A 72 -0.12 6.24 12.40
N GLN A 73 -1.19 6.34 11.60
CA GLN A 73 -2.55 5.95 12.02
C GLN A 73 -2.67 4.46 12.38
N ASP A 74 -1.87 3.58 11.76
CA ASP A 74 -1.85 2.16 12.15
C ASP A 74 -1.23 2.02 13.54
N LEU A 75 -0.12 2.72 13.78
CA LEU A 75 0.59 2.69 15.07
C LEU A 75 -0.25 3.33 16.19
N GLU A 76 -1.01 4.38 15.90
CA GLU A 76 -1.97 4.98 16.84
C GLU A 76 -3.04 3.98 17.29
N VAL A 77 -3.48 3.09 16.39
CA VAL A 77 -4.45 2.05 16.73
C VAL A 77 -3.78 0.87 17.46
N ILE A 78 -2.61 0.44 17.01
CA ILE A 78 -1.86 -0.67 17.62
C ILE A 78 -1.42 -0.34 19.07
N PHE A 79 -1.10 0.92 19.32
CA PHE A 79 -0.62 1.44 20.59
C PHE A 79 -1.60 2.46 21.17
N ALA A 80 -2.90 2.12 21.18
CA ALA A 80 -3.99 2.99 21.64
C ALA A 80 -3.85 3.47 23.10
N ASP A 81 -3.02 2.81 23.91
CA ASP A 81 -2.72 3.20 25.29
C ASP A 81 -1.79 4.43 25.37
N GLU A 82 -1.08 4.78 24.29
CA GLU A 82 -0.23 5.96 24.25
C GLU A 82 -0.98 7.21 23.75
N THR A 83 -0.67 8.38 24.33
CA THR A 83 -1.07 9.65 23.71
C THR A 83 -0.29 9.86 22.41
N SER A 84 -0.81 10.64 21.45
CA SER A 84 -0.09 10.95 20.20
C SER A 84 1.32 11.53 20.43
N ARG A 85 1.51 12.33 21.49
CA ARG A 85 2.82 12.90 21.84
C ARG A 85 3.78 11.83 22.35
N THR A 86 3.31 10.93 23.21
CA THR A 86 4.10 9.82 23.74
C THR A 86 4.45 8.83 22.62
N LEU A 87 3.47 8.50 21.78
CA LEU A 87 3.67 7.60 20.64
C LEU A 87 4.74 8.12 19.68
N GLN A 88 4.76 9.41 19.37
CA GLN A 88 5.80 9.96 18.50
C GLN A 88 7.20 9.78 19.10
N LYS A 89 7.36 9.97 20.42
CA LYS A 89 8.64 9.70 21.10
C LYS A 89 9.01 8.21 21.04
N SER A 90 8.03 7.33 21.26
CA SER A 90 8.21 5.88 21.16
C SER A 90 8.64 5.46 19.74
N ILE A 91 8.00 5.99 18.70
CA ILE A 91 8.39 5.79 17.30
C ILE A 91 9.83 6.27 17.06
N ASP A 92 10.20 7.46 17.53
CA ASP A 92 11.55 8.00 17.35
C ASP A 92 12.60 7.12 18.02
N ARG A 93 12.29 6.54 19.20
CA ARG A 93 13.15 5.56 19.87
C ARG A 93 13.27 4.25 19.09
N LEU A 94 12.18 3.72 18.54
CA LEU A 94 12.22 2.53 17.69
C LEU A 94 13.03 2.76 16.40
N ILE A 95 12.96 3.96 15.84
CA ILE A 95 13.80 4.36 14.70
C ILE A 95 15.28 4.40 15.10
N LYS A 96 15.61 5.03 16.23
CA LYS A 96 17.00 5.07 16.75
C LYS A 96 17.55 3.67 17.03
N ALA A 97 16.70 2.75 17.48
CA ALA A 97 17.06 1.35 17.72
C ALA A 97 17.13 0.50 16.43
N GLY A 98 16.82 1.08 15.25
CA GLY A 98 16.83 0.36 13.98
C GLY A 98 15.69 -0.64 13.81
N LEU A 99 14.65 -0.59 14.66
CA LEU A 99 13.46 -1.45 14.58
C LEU A 99 12.41 -0.92 13.61
N LEU A 100 12.33 0.40 13.45
CA LEU A 100 11.53 1.06 12.43
C LEU A 100 12.42 1.84 11.47
N LEU A 101 12.18 1.70 10.18
CA LEU A 101 12.75 2.53 9.14
C LEU A 101 11.68 3.51 8.66
N ARG A 102 11.94 4.82 8.79
CA ARG A 102 11.04 5.84 8.24
C ARG A 102 11.26 6.00 6.74
N ILE A 103 10.23 5.74 5.94
CA ILE A 103 10.26 5.95 4.47
C ILE A 103 9.91 7.39 4.11
N THR A 104 8.84 7.90 4.70
CA THR A 104 8.43 9.30 4.60
C THR A 104 7.69 9.70 5.88
N LYS A 105 7.22 10.95 5.99
CA LYS A 105 6.43 11.36 7.16
C LYS A 105 5.19 10.48 7.29
N GLY A 106 5.08 9.79 8.42
CA GLY A 106 3.93 8.95 8.75
C GLY A 106 3.90 7.58 8.07
N VAL A 107 4.99 7.13 7.42
CA VAL A 107 5.09 5.78 6.83
C VAL A 107 6.40 5.14 7.28
N TYR A 108 6.28 3.98 7.91
CA TYR A 108 7.38 3.27 8.55
C TYR A 108 7.39 1.81 8.10
N VAL A 109 8.59 1.26 7.89
CA VAL A 109 8.80 -0.17 7.66
C VAL A 109 9.35 -0.79 8.93
N TYR A 110 8.75 -1.90 9.37
CA TYR A 110 9.30 -2.70 10.46
C TYR A 110 10.45 -3.55 9.95
N THR A 111 11.66 -3.31 10.46
CA THR A 111 12.90 -3.85 9.86
C THR A 111 13.10 -5.34 10.07
N ARG A 112 12.37 -5.93 11.03
CA ARG A 112 12.38 -7.38 11.29
C ARG A 112 11.37 -8.14 10.42
N ALA A 113 10.47 -7.44 9.72
CA ALA A 113 9.52 -8.07 8.82
C ALA A 113 10.15 -8.37 7.45
N SER A 114 9.71 -9.47 6.83
CA SER A 114 9.99 -9.72 5.42
C SER A 114 9.14 -8.81 4.54
N MET A 115 9.76 -8.14 3.57
CA MET A 115 9.06 -7.32 2.57
C MET A 115 8.50 -8.13 1.38
N GLY A 116 8.76 -9.44 1.35
CA GLY A 116 8.34 -10.32 0.25
C GLY A 116 8.97 -9.95 -1.10
N SER A 117 8.35 -10.43 -2.17
CA SER A 117 8.86 -10.28 -3.54
C SER A 117 8.62 -8.89 -4.16
N TYR A 118 7.75 -8.07 -3.57
CA TYR A 118 7.32 -6.78 -4.14
C TYR A 118 7.45 -5.63 -3.12
N PRO A 119 8.67 -5.32 -2.63
CA PRO A 119 8.88 -4.32 -1.60
C PRO A 119 8.42 -2.91 -2.03
N LEU A 120 8.79 -2.48 -3.25
CA LEU A 120 8.44 -1.15 -3.76
C LEU A 120 6.92 -0.98 -3.91
N GLU A 121 6.22 -1.98 -4.45
CA GLU A 121 4.76 -1.94 -4.60
C GLU A 121 4.05 -1.92 -3.25
N THR A 122 4.55 -2.71 -2.29
CA THR A 122 4.01 -2.74 -0.92
C THR A 122 4.16 -1.38 -0.26
N ILE A 123 5.31 -0.73 -0.37
CA ILE A 123 5.54 0.61 0.16
C ILE A 123 4.68 1.64 -0.57
N ALA A 124 4.64 1.60 -1.90
CA ALA A 124 3.89 2.56 -2.73
C ALA A 124 2.39 2.55 -2.39
N LYS A 125 1.80 1.36 -2.24
CA LYS A 125 0.41 1.17 -1.80
C LYS A 125 0.12 1.81 -0.45
N ASN A 126 1.11 1.88 0.44
CA ASN A 126 0.99 2.46 1.77
C ASN A 126 1.22 3.98 1.78
N ILE A 127 2.18 4.50 1.01
CA ILE A 127 2.40 5.95 0.83
C ILE A 127 1.15 6.65 0.28
N ARG A 128 0.35 5.93 -0.51
CA ARG A 128 -0.89 6.39 -1.11
C ARG A 128 -2.09 5.55 -0.68
N ARG A 129 -2.10 5.08 0.57
CA ARG A 129 -3.25 4.35 1.11
C ARG A 129 -4.49 5.25 1.08
N GLY A 130 -5.61 4.72 0.58
CA GLY A 130 -6.85 5.47 0.36
C GLY A 130 -7.00 6.00 -1.08
N GLU A 131 -5.94 5.99 -1.86
CA GLU A 131 -5.95 6.40 -3.28
C GLU A 131 -5.95 5.19 -4.22
N TYR A 132 -6.35 5.41 -5.47
CA TYR A 132 -6.19 4.41 -6.53
C TYR A 132 -4.79 4.50 -7.11
N ASN A 133 -4.04 3.41 -7.02
CA ASN A 133 -2.64 3.32 -7.46
C ASN A 133 -2.48 2.14 -8.41
N TYR A 134 -1.76 2.34 -9.51
CA TYR A 134 -1.45 1.27 -10.47
C TYR A 134 -0.10 1.47 -11.12
N ILE A 135 0.58 0.37 -11.42
CA ILE A 135 1.85 0.34 -12.16
C ILE A 135 1.57 0.82 -13.59
N SER A 136 2.31 1.81 -14.07
CA SER A 136 2.18 2.37 -15.42
C SER A 136 3.53 2.91 -15.90
N LEU A 137 3.55 3.64 -17.00
CA LEU A 137 4.75 4.25 -17.59
C LEU A 137 5.81 3.17 -17.87
N GLU A 138 7.10 3.46 -17.64
CA GLU A 138 8.21 2.56 -17.94
C GLU A 138 8.11 1.22 -17.23
N SER A 139 7.69 1.18 -15.96
CA SER A 139 7.56 -0.09 -15.23
C SER A 139 6.52 -1.01 -15.88
N ALA A 140 5.39 -0.49 -16.37
CA ALA A 140 4.40 -1.33 -17.06
C ALA A 140 4.85 -1.68 -18.48
N LEU A 141 5.40 -0.73 -19.23
CA LEU A 141 5.91 -0.96 -20.58
C LEU A 141 7.03 -2.01 -20.60
N SER A 142 7.90 -2.00 -19.59
CA SER A 142 8.95 -2.99 -19.41
C SER A 142 8.40 -4.40 -19.15
N GLN A 143 7.36 -4.53 -18.32
CA GLN A 143 6.71 -5.82 -18.09
C GLN A 143 6.03 -6.37 -19.36
N TYR A 144 5.65 -5.51 -20.30
CA TYR A 144 5.08 -5.91 -21.59
C TYR A 144 6.11 -6.17 -22.68
N GLY A 145 7.41 -5.96 -22.43
CA GLY A 145 8.47 -6.11 -23.44
C GLY A 145 8.70 -4.87 -24.32
N PHE A 146 7.87 -3.84 -24.19
CA PHE A 146 7.90 -2.68 -25.09
C PHE A 146 9.11 -1.76 -24.88
N ILE A 147 9.83 -1.87 -23.77
CA ILE A 147 11.11 -1.20 -23.58
C ILE A 147 12.16 -2.23 -23.15
N SER A 148 13.31 -2.23 -23.83
CA SER A 148 14.43 -3.13 -23.49
C SER A 148 15.23 -2.67 -22.27
N GLN A 149 15.01 -1.45 -21.82
CA GLN A 149 15.63 -0.90 -20.61
C GLN A 149 14.65 -1.04 -19.46
N ILE A 150 14.91 -1.99 -18.57
CA ILE A 150 14.21 -2.09 -17.28
C ILE A 150 14.74 -0.93 -16.42
N PRO A 151 13.88 -0.04 -15.88
CA PRO A 151 14.31 0.91 -14.87
C PRO A 151 14.85 0.12 -13.67
N ILE A 152 16.18 0.04 -13.55
CA ILE A 152 16.82 -0.65 -12.41
C ILE A 152 16.42 0.11 -11.16
N ASP A 153 15.93 -0.62 -10.16
CA ASP A 153 15.53 -0.11 -8.86
C ASP A 153 14.52 1.06 -8.91
N ARG A 154 13.64 1.10 -9.92
CA ARG A 154 12.61 2.14 -10.03
C ARG A 154 11.23 1.58 -10.36
N LEU A 155 10.26 1.93 -9.53
CA LEU A 155 8.85 1.66 -9.74
C LEU A 155 8.12 2.95 -10.12
N THR A 156 7.57 3.00 -11.34
CA THR A 156 6.71 4.09 -11.80
C THR A 156 5.24 3.72 -11.64
N ILE A 157 4.49 4.54 -10.91
CA ILE A 157 3.05 4.36 -10.72
C ILE A 157 2.26 5.62 -11.05
N MET A 158 1.00 5.41 -11.40
CA MET A 158 0.00 6.45 -11.53
C MET A 158 -0.93 6.40 -10.32
N SER A 159 -1.30 7.55 -9.77
CA SER A 159 -2.12 7.66 -8.56
C SER A 159 -3.17 8.77 -8.66
N THR A 160 -4.35 8.56 -8.10
CA THR A 160 -5.33 9.66 -7.88
C THR A 160 -4.85 10.65 -6.82
N GLY A 161 -3.90 10.25 -5.98
CA GLY A 161 -3.28 11.13 -5.00
C GLY A 161 -2.20 12.05 -5.59
N ARG A 162 -1.51 12.77 -4.70
CA ARG A 162 -0.43 13.69 -5.06
C ARG A 162 0.75 12.97 -5.73
N ALA A 163 1.38 13.62 -6.69
CA ALA A 163 2.65 13.17 -7.26
C ALA A 163 3.80 13.23 -6.22
N GLY A 164 4.89 12.52 -6.49
CA GLY A 164 6.10 12.56 -5.66
C GLY A 164 7.10 11.45 -5.97
N GLU A 165 8.35 11.68 -5.61
CA GLU A 165 9.43 10.68 -5.66
C GLU A 165 9.87 10.29 -4.25
N PHE A 166 10.02 8.99 -4.00
CA PHE A 166 10.40 8.45 -2.69
C PHE A 166 11.58 7.50 -2.86
N LYS A 167 12.74 7.88 -2.31
CA LYS A 167 13.93 7.03 -2.26
C LYS A 167 13.82 6.09 -1.06
N THR A 168 14.00 4.80 -1.30
CA THR A 168 13.95 3.75 -0.28
C THR A 168 15.18 2.85 -0.41
N PRO A 169 15.52 2.05 0.63
CA PRO A 169 16.58 1.04 0.49
C PRO A 169 16.33 -0.02 -0.58
N TRP A 170 15.09 -0.17 -1.08
CA TRP A 170 14.73 -1.11 -2.13
C TRP A 170 14.67 -0.49 -3.53
N GLY A 171 15.00 0.80 -3.65
CA GLY A 171 14.88 1.56 -4.88
C GLY A 171 13.95 2.77 -4.75
N VAL A 172 13.60 3.34 -5.89
CA VAL A 172 12.85 4.59 -6.01
C VAL A 172 11.41 4.30 -6.42
N ILE A 173 10.46 4.91 -5.71
CA ILE A 173 9.06 4.93 -6.08
C ILE A 173 8.76 6.30 -6.67
N GLU A 174 8.30 6.32 -7.91
CA GLU A 174 7.91 7.53 -8.60
C GLU A 174 6.41 7.52 -8.88
N ILE A 175 5.73 8.52 -8.32
CA ILE A 175 4.27 8.63 -8.38
C ILE A 175 3.89 9.82 -9.25
N THR A 176 3.14 9.55 -10.31
CA THR A 176 2.55 10.58 -11.16
C THR A 176 1.05 10.69 -10.90
N HIS A 177 0.55 11.92 -10.77
CA HIS A 177 -0.88 12.15 -10.56
C HIS A 177 -1.69 11.85 -11.84
N THR A 178 -2.85 11.25 -11.66
CA THR A 178 -3.89 11.09 -12.67
C THR A 178 -5.22 11.60 -12.15
N SER A 179 -5.95 12.32 -13.00
CA SER A 179 -7.31 12.79 -12.72
C SER A 179 -8.38 11.84 -13.26
N ARG A 180 -8.00 10.59 -13.61
CA ARG A 180 -8.96 9.56 -14.04
C ARG A 180 -9.85 9.17 -12.87
N GLU A 181 -11.12 8.95 -13.19
CA GLU A 181 -12.07 8.44 -12.22
C GLU A 181 -11.73 7.00 -11.82
N PRO A 182 -11.99 6.59 -10.56
CA PRO A 182 -11.73 5.23 -10.11
C PRO A 182 -12.29 4.12 -11.02
N SER A 183 -13.50 4.32 -11.55
CA SER A 183 -14.15 3.36 -12.43
C SER A 183 -13.42 3.19 -13.77
N GLU A 184 -12.80 4.25 -14.29
CA GLU A 184 -11.97 4.20 -15.49
C GLU A 184 -10.65 3.50 -15.21
N ILE A 185 -10.03 3.77 -14.05
CA ILE A 185 -8.80 3.10 -13.61
C ILE A 185 -9.02 1.59 -13.53
N LEU A 186 -10.14 1.14 -12.95
CA LEU A 186 -10.48 -0.28 -12.87
C LEU A 186 -10.63 -0.94 -14.25
N LYS A 187 -11.21 -0.23 -15.23
CA LYS A 187 -11.33 -0.71 -16.62
C LYS A 187 -10.01 -0.70 -17.38
N ALA A 188 -9.12 0.24 -17.04
CA ALA A 188 -7.85 0.48 -17.71
C ALA A 188 -6.68 -0.34 -17.14
N THR A 189 -6.92 -1.11 -16.08
CA THR A 189 -5.89 -1.89 -15.37
C THR A 189 -6.30 -3.34 -15.19
N LEU A 190 -5.30 -4.21 -15.04
CA LEU A 190 -5.43 -5.64 -14.77
C LEU A 190 -4.91 -5.96 -13.37
N GLU A 191 -5.37 -7.07 -12.81
CA GLU A 191 -4.73 -7.64 -11.61
C GLU A 191 -3.33 -8.13 -11.96
N SER A 192 -2.41 -8.01 -11.00
CA SER A 192 -1.03 -8.47 -11.14
C SER A 192 -0.71 -9.49 -10.06
N ARG A 193 0.49 -10.10 -10.12
CA ARG A 193 1.00 -10.97 -9.06
C ARG A 193 1.36 -10.19 -7.78
N GLY A 194 1.55 -8.88 -7.89
CA GLY A 194 1.96 -8.01 -6.81
C GLY A 194 0.80 -7.25 -6.13
N PRO A 195 1.09 -6.44 -5.10
CA PRO A 195 0.10 -5.68 -4.36
C PRO A 195 -0.68 -4.63 -5.17
N LEU A 196 -0.17 -4.23 -6.34
CA LEU A 196 -0.74 -3.19 -7.19
C LEU A 196 -1.29 -3.77 -8.50
N ARG A 197 -2.35 -3.14 -9.02
CA ARG A 197 -2.83 -3.38 -10.39
C ARG A 197 -1.82 -2.84 -11.40
N ILE A 198 -1.81 -3.39 -12.61
CA ILE A 198 -0.97 -2.93 -13.72
C ILE A 198 -1.83 -2.33 -14.83
N ALA A 199 -1.41 -1.20 -15.41
CA ALA A 199 -2.06 -0.60 -16.57
C ALA A 199 -2.06 -1.56 -17.75
N LYS A 200 -3.17 -1.66 -18.50
CA LYS A 200 -3.19 -2.35 -19.80
C LYS A 200 -2.14 -1.74 -20.74
N LYS A 201 -1.69 -2.51 -21.73
CA LYS A 201 -0.70 -2.09 -22.74
C LYS A 201 -0.99 -0.70 -23.32
N GLU A 202 -2.21 -0.47 -23.80
CA GLU A 202 -2.64 0.78 -24.43
C GLU A 202 -2.72 1.91 -23.40
N THR A 203 -3.07 1.57 -22.15
CA THR A 203 -3.15 2.53 -21.04
C THR A 203 -1.77 2.99 -20.63
N ALA A 204 -0.80 2.08 -20.50
CA ALA A 204 0.59 2.42 -20.19
C ALA A 204 1.21 3.34 -21.25
N LEU A 205 0.96 3.07 -22.53
CA LEU A 205 1.39 3.92 -23.64
C LEU A 205 0.73 5.30 -23.64
N ARG A 206 -0.57 5.34 -23.38
CA ARG A 206 -1.32 6.59 -23.25
C ARG A 206 -0.77 7.43 -22.09
N ASP A 207 -0.48 6.79 -20.97
CA ASP A 207 0.09 7.46 -19.79
C ASP A 207 1.48 8.01 -20.09
N GLN A 208 2.36 7.22 -20.75
CA GLN A 208 3.69 7.64 -21.16
C GLN A 208 3.65 8.90 -22.05
N LYS A 209 2.78 8.89 -23.06
CA LYS A 209 2.53 10.03 -23.95
C LYS A 209 2.01 11.26 -23.20
N ARG A 210 1.03 11.06 -22.30
CA ARG A 210 0.41 12.15 -21.52
C ARG A 210 1.42 12.84 -20.61
N VAL A 211 2.33 12.09 -19.99
CA VAL A 211 3.35 12.63 -19.08
C VAL A 211 4.49 13.31 -19.85
N GLY A 212 4.52 13.18 -21.18
CA GLY A 212 5.56 13.80 -22.02
C GLY A 212 6.92 13.11 -21.88
N ARG A 213 6.94 11.83 -21.49
CA ARG A 213 8.19 11.06 -21.39
C ARG A 213 8.62 10.55 -22.76
N ASN A 214 9.93 10.34 -22.93
CA ASN A 214 10.50 9.91 -24.20
C ASN A 214 9.89 8.57 -24.66
N MET A 215 9.27 8.60 -25.84
CA MET A 215 8.71 7.42 -26.51
C MET A 215 9.73 6.68 -27.38
N HIS A 216 10.94 7.24 -27.57
CA HIS A 216 11.95 6.70 -28.48
C HIS A 216 12.45 5.29 -28.11
N LEU A 217 12.31 4.88 -26.85
CA LEU A 217 12.69 3.54 -26.40
C LEU A 217 11.55 2.53 -26.52
N VAL A 218 10.33 2.99 -26.86
CA VAL A 218 9.14 2.14 -26.98
C VAL A 218 9.14 1.47 -28.35
N GLN A 219 9.27 0.16 -28.37
CA GLN A 219 9.19 -0.66 -29.58
C GLN A 219 7.72 -0.81 -30.00
N LEU A 220 7.22 0.18 -30.74
CA LEU A 220 5.81 0.26 -31.17
C LEU A 220 5.41 -0.88 -32.13
N GLU A 221 6.37 -1.59 -32.72
CA GLU A 221 6.15 -2.72 -33.64
C GLU A 221 5.45 -3.90 -32.96
N GLU A 222 5.60 -4.05 -31.64
CA GLU A 222 4.95 -5.11 -30.85
C GLU A 222 3.47 -4.82 -30.53
N LEU A 223 2.94 -3.64 -30.90
CA LEU A 223 1.53 -3.29 -30.68
C LEU A 223 0.57 -3.93 -31.68
N ASN A 224 1.08 -4.39 -32.82
CA ASN A 224 0.26 -4.89 -33.93
C ASN A 224 0.00 -6.40 -33.90
N TYR A 225 0.44 -7.11 -32.85
CA TYR A 225 0.29 -8.56 -32.70
C TYR A 225 -0.73 -8.98 -31.63
N VAL A 226 -1.77 -8.16 -31.38
CA VAL A 226 -2.87 -8.48 -30.46
C VAL A 226 -4.21 -8.38 -31.17
#